data_AF-A0A5E5QRA2-F1
#
_entry.id   AF-A0A5E5QRA2-F1
#
_cell.length_a   1.000
_cell.length_b   1.000
_cell.length_c   1.000
_cell.angle_alpha   90.00
_cell.angle_beta   90.00
_cell.angle_gamma   90.00
#
_symmetry.space_group_name_H-M   'P 1'
#
loop_
_entity.id
_entity.type
_entity.pdbx_description
1 polymer ?
#
loop_
_entity_poly.entity_id
_entity_poly.type
_entity_poly.pdbx_seq_one_letter_code
_entity_poly.pdbx_strand_id
1 'polypeptide(L)'
;MLHNYKLGCISASQTIVITGIFLLIWAFGSYLIYVLTVPDPFVCFPPFSGCVSISHAGGYPFSGFFYRLLVLPLAPLLGLSMYFIVQFLQNINPDVRPNIRRTLILLGSVILPISLIVAEAFKDGHRFHPQYVSDLHSLFSVIAFLSLIIFQIIASLQLPKARGMLFLALLPVFIIVFQYFTHIQNINNIVEWNVFISIVVWNILIGRSLRQ
;
A
#
# COMPACT_ATOMS: atom_id res chain seq x y z
N MET A 1 8.22 -23.85 -14.17
CA MET A 1 7.59 -23.26 -15.39
C MET A 1 7.00 -21.89 -15.07
N LEU A 2 7.84 -20.90 -14.76
CA LEU A 2 7.41 -19.53 -14.39
C LEU A 2 7.35 -18.56 -15.57
N HIS A 3 7.64 -19.03 -16.79
CA HIS A 3 7.85 -18.18 -17.96
C HIS A 3 6.56 -17.61 -18.58
N ASN A 4 5.38 -18.01 -18.11
CA ASN A 4 4.14 -17.81 -18.86
C ASN A 4 3.18 -16.76 -18.29
N TYR A 5 3.38 -16.25 -17.08
CA TYR A 5 2.59 -15.10 -16.58
C TYR A 5 3.33 -13.80 -16.92
N LYS A 6 3.04 -13.27 -18.11
CA LYS A 6 3.55 -12.00 -18.60
C LYS A 6 2.38 -11.03 -18.86
N LEU A 7 2.57 -9.76 -18.53
CA LEU A 7 1.80 -8.66 -19.12
C LEU A 7 2.64 -8.08 -20.24
N GLY A 8 2.33 -8.46 -21.48
CA GLY A 8 3.17 -8.12 -22.62
C GLY A 8 4.60 -8.65 -22.43
N CYS A 9 5.57 -7.74 -22.29
CA CYS A 9 6.99 -8.07 -22.11
C CYS A 9 7.44 -8.18 -20.64
N ILE A 10 6.60 -7.80 -19.67
CA ILE A 10 6.99 -7.71 -18.25
C ILE A 10 6.54 -8.97 -17.51
N SER A 11 7.44 -9.61 -16.75
CA SER A 11 7.09 -10.78 -15.94
C SER A 11 6.24 -10.38 -14.73
N ALA A 12 5.39 -11.28 -14.26
CA ALA A 12 4.60 -11.08 -13.04
C ALA A 12 5.45 -10.61 -11.83
N SER A 13 6.65 -11.17 -11.65
CA SER A 13 7.60 -10.74 -10.61
C SER A 13 8.09 -9.30 -10.79
N GLN A 14 8.38 -8.89 -12.02
CA GLN A 14 8.77 -7.52 -12.33
C GLN A 14 7.61 -6.55 -12.10
N THR A 15 6.38 -6.92 -12.48
CA THR A 15 5.19 -6.10 -12.21
C THR A 15 5.05 -5.82 -10.72
N ILE A 16 5.16 -6.84 -9.86
CA ILE A 16 5.06 -6.67 -8.40
C ILE A 16 6.14 -5.70 -7.87
N VAL A 17 7.39 -5.86 -8.32
CA VAL A 17 8.50 -4.99 -7.91
C VAL A 17 8.30 -3.55 -8.39
N ILE A 18 7.92 -3.37 -9.65
CA ILE A 18 7.68 -2.06 -10.27
C ILE A 18 6.54 -1.34 -9.54
N THR A 19 5.46 -2.04 -9.22
CA THR A 19 4.36 -1.48 -8.43
C THR A 19 4.83 -0.97 -7.07
N GLY A 20 5.64 -1.75 -6.35
CA GLY A 20 6.20 -1.31 -5.07
C GLY A 20 7.09 -0.07 -5.21
N ILE A 21 7.94 -0.01 -6.23
CA ILE A 21 8.79 1.16 -6.49
C ILE A 21 7.94 2.39 -6.80
N PHE A 22 6.92 2.27 -7.66
CA PHE A 22 6.04 3.38 -7.96
C PHE A 22 5.24 3.86 -6.76
N LEU A 23 4.83 2.97 -5.84
CA LEU A 23 4.21 3.36 -4.58
C LEU A 23 5.16 4.20 -3.70
N LEU A 24 6.46 3.85 -3.64
CA LEU A 24 7.45 4.69 -2.95
C LEU A 24 7.61 6.06 -3.62
N ILE A 25 7.73 6.08 -4.95
CA ILE A 25 7.83 7.32 -5.73
C ILE A 25 6.60 8.19 -5.51
N TRP A 26 5.42 7.59 -5.47
CA TRP A 26 4.18 8.30 -5.20
C TRP A 26 4.20 8.94 -3.81
N ALA A 27 4.46 8.18 -2.75
CA ALA A 27 4.45 8.71 -1.39
C ALA A 27 5.53 9.79 -1.16
N PHE A 28 6.79 9.49 -1.50
CA PHE A 28 7.89 10.44 -1.32
C PHE A 28 7.84 11.60 -2.32
N GLY A 29 7.38 11.37 -3.54
CA GLY A 29 7.18 12.41 -4.55
C GLY A 29 6.09 13.39 -4.14
N SER A 30 4.97 12.91 -3.58
CA SER A 30 3.94 13.78 -3.03
C SER A 30 4.44 14.61 -1.85
N TYR A 31 5.27 14.04 -0.98
CA TYR A 31 5.94 14.81 0.07
C TYR A 31 6.88 15.87 -0.50
N LEU A 32 7.71 15.52 -1.47
CA LEU A 32 8.64 16.46 -2.11
C LEU A 32 7.90 17.62 -2.77
N ILE A 33 6.83 17.33 -3.53
CA ILE A 33 6.01 18.38 -4.16
C ILE A 33 5.33 19.25 -3.10
N TYR A 34 4.85 18.65 -2.00
CA TYR A 34 4.30 19.42 -0.88
C TYR A 34 5.33 20.41 -0.32
N VAL A 35 6.55 19.97 -0.03
CA VAL A 35 7.65 20.84 0.45
C VAL A 35 7.98 21.94 -0.57
N LEU A 36 7.91 21.65 -1.86
CA LEU A 36 8.25 22.64 -2.90
C LEU A 36 7.14 23.64 -3.20
N THR A 37 5.89 23.38 -2.81
CA THR A 37 4.72 24.17 -3.25
C THR A 37 3.97 24.87 -2.12
N VAL A 38 4.25 24.51 -0.87
CA VAL A 38 3.59 25.11 0.31
C VAL A 38 4.50 26.17 0.94
N PRO A 39 3.98 27.34 1.33
CA PRO A 39 4.74 28.34 2.09
C PRO A 39 5.14 27.81 3.47
N ASP A 40 6.40 28.01 3.85
CA ASP A 40 6.99 27.62 5.14
C ASP A 40 6.73 26.15 5.55
N PRO A 41 7.13 25.17 4.72
CA PRO A 41 6.91 23.76 5.02
C PRO A 41 7.84 23.30 6.16
N PHE A 42 7.32 22.48 7.07
CA PHE A 42 8.18 21.83 8.06
C PHE A 42 8.93 20.66 7.40
N VAL A 43 10.20 20.90 7.06
CA VAL A 43 11.06 19.92 6.37
C VAL A 43 11.64 18.94 7.37
N CYS A 44 11.42 17.66 7.14
CA CYS A 44 11.94 16.59 7.97
C CYS A 44 12.07 15.30 7.15
N PHE A 45 12.59 14.22 7.75
CA PHE A 45 12.41 12.89 7.18
C PHE A 45 11.12 12.27 7.76
N PRO A 46 10.00 12.23 7.01
CA PRO A 46 8.69 11.94 7.59
C PRO A 46 8.59 10.58 8.33
N PRO A 47 9.23 9.49 7.87
CA PRO A 47 9.21 8.23 8.59
C PRO A 47 9.82 8.25 9.99
N PHE A 48 10.69 9.22 10.32
CA PHE A 48 11.33 9.32 11.64
C PHE A 48 10.70 10.40 12.51
N SER A 49 10.30 11.53 11.93
CA SER A 49 9.87 12.71 12.70
C SER A 49 8.41 13.09 12.51
N GLY A 50 7.70 12.47 11.54
CA GLY A 50 6.26 12.67 11.39
C GLY A 50 5.81 14.09 11.07
N CYS A 51 6.67 14.91 10.43
CA CYS A 51 6.36 16.30 10.10
C CYS A 51 5.06 16.45 9.29
N VAL A 52 4.77 15.48 8.43
CA VAL A 52 3.54 15.44 7.64
C VAL A 52 3.20 14.00 7.30
N SER A 53 1.92 13.65 7.30
CA SER A 53 1.45 12.36 6.78
C SER A 53 1.45 12.33 5.25
N ILE A 54 1.52 11.12 4.68
CA ILE A 54 1.34 10.89 3.24
C ILE A 54 -0.03 11.46 2.80
N SER A 55 -1.06 11.17 3.59
CA SER A 55 -2.43 11.63 3.34
C SER A 55 -2.53 13.16 3.38
N HIS A 56 -1.91 13.84 4.35
CA HIS A 56 -1.93 15.30 4.43
C HIS A 56 -1.14 15.96 3.31
N ALA A 57 0.03 15.41 2.94
CA ALA A 57 0.81 15.90 1.80
C ALA A 57 -0.02 15.87 0.51
N GLY A 58 -0.84 14.84 0.30
CA GLY A 58 -1.76 14.75 -0.84
C GLY A 58 -3.01 15.65 -0.75
N GLY A 59 -3.17 16.48 0.28
CA GLY A 59 -4.31 17.39 0.46
C GLY A 59 -4.12 18.80 -0.13
N TYR A 60 -2.91 19.16 -0.56
CA TYR A 60 -2.62 20.49 -1.13
C TYR A 60 -2.82 20.49 -2.65
N PRO A 61 -3.07 21.65 -3.30
CA PRO A 61 -3.51 21.69 -4.70
C PRO A 61 -2.57 20.97 -5.67
N PHE A 62 -1.28 21.31 -5.66
CA PHE A 62 -0.30 20.75 -6.60
C PHE A 62 0.15 19.34 -6.22
N SER A 63 0.45 19.10 -4.95
CA SER A 63 0.84 17.76 -4.46
C SER A 63 -0.33 16.78 -4.53
N GLY A 64 -1.56 17.24 -4.32
CA GLY A 64 -2.80 16.47 -4.45
C GLY A 64 -3.12 16.08 -5.88
N PHE A 65 -2.88 16.96 -6.85
CA PHE A 65 -2.96 16.61 -8.27
C PHE A 65 -2.00 15.46 -8.62
N PHE A 66 -0.71 15.60 -8.26
CA PHE A 66 0.29 14.55 -8.47
C PHE A 66 -0.07 13.24 -7.73
N TYR A 67 -0.51 13.36 -6.48
CA TYR A 67 -0.92 12.25 -5.63
C TYR A 67 -2.04 11.44 -6.29
N ARG A 68 -3.08 12.11 -6.82
CA ARG A 68 -4.19 11.42 -7.50
C ARG A 68 -3.81 10.86 -8.86
N LEU A 69 -3.04 11.62 -9.64
CA LEU A 69 -2.60 11.21 -10.97
C LEU A 69 -1.84 9.88 -10.93
N LEU A 70 -1.08 9.63 -9.87
CA LEU A 70 -0.34 8.40 -9.68
C LEU A 70 -1.11 7.32 -8.92
N VAL A 71 -1.83 7.63 -7.85
CA VAL A 71 -2.51 6.59 -7.05
C VAL A 71 -3.62 5.87 -7.83
N LEU A 72 -4.36 6.59 -8.68
CA LEU A 72 -5.48 6.03 -9.44
C LEU A 72 -5.05 4.93 -10.43
N PRO A 73 -3.98 5.10 -11.23
CA PRO A 73 -3.44 4.00 -12.04
C PRO A 73 -2.66 2.98 -11.21
N LEU A 74 -2.09 3.35 -10.06
CA LEU A 74 -1.37 2.41 -9.20
C LEU A 74 -2.29 1.46 -8.43
N ALA A 75 -3.51 1.88 -8.09
CA ALA A 75 -4.49 1.03 -7.42
C ALA A 75 -4.81 -0.27 -8.21
N PRO A 76 -5.23 -0.24 -9.48
CA PRO A 76 -5.46 -1.46 -10.26
C PRO A 76 -4.16 -2.24 -10.51
N LEU A 77 -3.02 -1.55 -10.68
CA LEU A 77 -1.72 -2.22 -10.81
C LEU A 77 -1.33 -2.98 -9.53
N LEU A 78 -1.66 -2.45 -8.36
CA LEU A 78 -1.53 -3.11 -7.07
C LEU A 78 -2.44 -4.33 -6.99
N GLY A 79 -3.72 -4.20 -7.38
CA GLY A 79 -4.65 -5.33 -7.43
C GLY A 79 -4.17 -6.47 -8.34
N LEU A 80 -3.59 -6.11 -9.48
CA LEU A 80 -2.98 -7.04 -10.44
C LEU A 80 -1.70 -7.69 -9.88
N SER A 81 -0.90 -6.93 -9.13
CA SER A 81 0.28 -7.45 -8.43
C SER A 81 -0.12 -8.50 -7.39
N MET A 82 -1.18 -8.24 -6.61
CA MET A 82 -1.72 -9.20 -5.65
C MET A 82 -2.27 -10.45 -6.34
N TYR A 83 -2.94 -10.28 -7.48
CA TYR A 83 -3.42 -11.41 -8.28
C TYR A 83 -2.27 -12.34 -8.67
N PHE A 84 -1.15 -11.80 -9.14
CA PHE A 84 0.02 -12.60 -9.49
C PHE A 84 0.63 -13.34 -8.31
N ILE A 85 0.66 -12.72 -7.12
CA ILE A 85 1.11 -13.40 -5.90
C ILE A 85 0.22 -14.61 -5.61
N VAL A 86 -1.10 -14.49 -5.79
CA VAL A 86 -2.04 -15.61 -5.59
C VAL A 86 -1.91 -16.69 -6.67
N GLN A 87 -1.66 -16.32 -7.92
CA GLN A 87 -1.38 -17.31 -8.98
C GLN A 87 -0.09 -18.07 -8.73
N PHE A 88 0.93 -17.38 -8.22
CA PHE A 88 2.18 -18.03 -7.82
C PHE A 88 1.96 -19.00 -6.65
N LEU A 89 1.16 -18.60 -5.66
CA LEU A 89 0.81 -19.47 -4.53
C LEU A 89 0.19 -20.79 -5.01
N GLN A 90 -0.73 -20.73 -5.97
CA GLN A 90 -1.36 -21.92 -6.55
C GLN A 90 -0.34 -22.87 -7.21
N ASN A 91 0.65 -22.31 -7.90
CA ASN A 91 1.66 -23.11 -8.59
C ASN A 91 2.64 -23.80 -7.63
N ILE A 92 2.92 -23.19 -6.47
CA ILE A 92 3.86 -23.75 -5.48
C ILE A 92 3.17 -24.68 -4.50
N ASN A 93 1.94 -24.36 -4.10
CA ASN A 93 1.20 -25.10 -3.11
C ASN A 93 -0.23 -25.35 -3.63
N PRO A 94 -0.42 -26.40 -4.46
CA PRO A 94 -1.74 -26.70 -5.04
C PRO A 94 -2.77 -27.10 -3.99
N ASP A 95 -2.32 -27.52 -2.80
CA ASP A 95 -3.18 -27.94 -1.68
C ASP A 95 -3.75 -26.77 -0.87
N VAL A 96 -3.45 -25.51 -1.24
CA VAL A 96 -4.06 -24.35 -0.59
C VAL A 96 -5.57 -24.42 -0.73
N ARG A 97 -6.26 -24.42 0.42
CA ARG A 97 -7.72 -24.52 0.49
C ARG A 97 -8.37 -23.48 -0.43
N PRO A 98 -9.38 -23.88 -1.24
CA PRO A 98 -10.01 -22.98 -2.21
C PRO A 98 -10.62 -21.73 -1.57
N ASN A 99 -11.09 -21.83 -0.32
CA ASN A 99 -11.60 -20.70 0.45
C ASN A 99 -10.52 -19.65 0.72
N ILE A 100 -9.32 -20.06 1.14
CA ILE A 100 -8.19 -19.14 1.41
C ILE A 100 -7.79 -18.41 0.12
N ARG A 101 -7.73 -19.14 -0.99
CA ARG A 101 -7.47 -18.57 -2.31
C ARG A 101 -8.52 -17.51 -2.69
N ARG A 102 -9.81 -17.83 -2.55
CA ARG A 102 -10.89 -16.89 -2.86
C ARG A 102 -10.80 -15.63 -1.99
N THR A 103 -10.50 -15.79 -0.70
CA THR A 103 -10.29 -14.67 0.23
C THR A 103 -9.11 -13.79 -0.22
N LEU A 104 -7.97 -14.38 -0.60
CA LEU A 104 -6.81 -13.60 -1.05
C LEU A 104 -7.11 -12.82 -2.35
N ILE A 105 -7.82 -13.42 -3.31
CA ILE A 105 -8.23 -12.72 -4.54
C ILE A 105 -9.18 -11.57 -4.20
N LEU A 106 -10.18 -11.81 -3.34
CA LEU A 106 -11.13 -10.77 -2.96
C LEU A 106 -10.44 -9.61 -2.23
N LEU A 107 -9.61 -9.90 -1.23
CA LEU A 107 -8.91 -8.87 -0.47
C LEU A 107 -7.92 -8.09 -1.35
N GLY A 108 -7.03 -8.79 -2.05
CA GLY A 108 -5.91 -8.18 -2.76
C GLY A 108 -6.27 -7.58 -4.12
N SER A 109 -7.17 -8.22 -4.88
CA SER A 109 -7.43 -7.88 -6.28
C SER A 109 -8.77 -7.20 -6.53
N VAL A 110 -9.66 -7.14 -5.52
CA VAL A 110 -10.98 -6.51 -5.65
C VAL A 110 -11.15 -5.42 -4.60
N ILE A 111 -11.19 -5.79 -3.32
CA ILE A 111 -11.46 -4.85 -2.22
C ILE A 111 -10.37 -3.79 -2.16
N LEU A 112 -9.09 -4.18 -2.07
CA LEU A 112 -7.96 -3.26 -2.02
C LEU A 112 -7.97 -2.18 -3.13
N PRO A 113 -7.95 -2.53 -4.43
CA PRO A 113 -7.90 -1.52 -5.48
C PRO A 113 -9.16 -0.65 -5.52
N ILE A 114 -10.36 -1.22 -5.31
CA ILE A 114 -11.61 -0.45 -5.29
C ILE A 114 -11.61 0.53 -4.12
N SER A 115 -11.24 0.07 -2.92
CA SER A 115 -11.17 0.92 -1.74
C SER A 115 -10.17 2.06 -1.91
N LEU A 116 -9.00 1.82 -2.52
CA LEU A 116 -8.06 2.89 -2.85
C LEU A 116 -8.66 3.90 -3.84
N ILE A 117 -9.26 3.44 -4.94
CA ILE A 117 -9.88 4.34 -5.93
C ILE A 117 -10.97 5.19 -5.29
N VAL A 118 -11.84 4.58 -4.49
CA VAL A 118 -12.94 5.28 -3.81
C VAL A 118 -12.42 6.24 -2.75
N ALA A 119 -11.43 5.84 -1.95
CA ALA A 119 -10.80 6.74 -0.97
C ALA A 119 -10.29 8.00 -1.66
N GLU A 120 -9.61 7.83 -2.79
CA GLU A 120 -8.99 8.92 -3.53
C GLU A 120 -9.99 9.80 -4.28
N ALA A 121 -11.11 9.21 -4.73
CA ALA A 121 -12.22 9.96 -5.30
C ALA A 121 -12.86 10.93 -4.27
N PHE A 122 -12.93 10.54 -2.99
CA PHE A 122 -13.42 11.41 -1.93
C PHE A 122 -12.41 12.43 -1.44
N LYS A 123 -11.14 12.31 -1.81
CA LYS A 123 -10.08 13.21 -1.36
C LYS A 123 -10.08 14.56 -2.10
N ASP A 124 -11.19 14.97 -2.72
CA ASP A 124 -11.21 16.09 -3.66
C ASP A 124 -10.68 17.40 -3.04
N GLY A 125 -9.92 18.17 -3.81
CA GLY A 125 -8.76 18.94 -3.33
C GLY A 125 -9.13 20.28 -2.70
N HIS A 126 -10.34 20.41 -2.18
CA HIS A 126 -10.94 21.67 -1.80
C HIS A 126 -11.28 21.67 -0.31
N ARG A 127 -10.88 22.73 0.38
CA ARG A 127 -11.11 22.95 1.82
C ARG A 127 -12.61 23.07 2.21
N PHE A 128 -13.52 22.92 1.24
CA PHE A 128 -14.95 23.12 1.39
C PHE A 128 -15.77 21.82 1.36
N HIS A 129 -15.13 20.66 1.43
CA HIS A 129 -15.89 19.41 1.52
C HIS A 129 -16.55 19.26 2.90
N PRO A 130 -17.81 18.80 2.94
CA PRO A 130 -18.46 18.43 4.18
C PRO A 130 -17.67 17.38 4.97
N GLN A 131 -17.79 17.39 6.30
CA GLN A 131 -17.10 16.44 7.18
C GLN A 131 -17.28 14.97 6.76
N TYR A 132 -18.47 14.59 6.30
CA TYR A 132 -18.76 13.21 5.86
C TYR A 132 -17.86 12.74 4.71
N VAL A 133 -17.35 13.64 3.86
CA VAL A 133 -16.43 13.29 2.75
C VAL A 133 -15.07 12.88 3.29
N SER A 134 -14.56 13.60 4.30
CA SER A 134 -13.34 13.24 5.02
C SER A 134 -13.48 11.89 5.74
N ASP A 135 -14.64 11.66 6.35
CA ASP A 135 -14.92 10.41 7.06
C ASP A 135 -14.99 9.21 6.10
N LEU A 136 -15.59 9.39 4.92
CA LEU A 136 -15.61 8.37 3.86
C LEU A 136 -14.20 8.11 3.30
N HIS A 137 -13.40 9.13 3.03
CA HIS A 137 -12.00 8.97 2.62
C HIS A 137 -11.22 8.13 3.64
N SER A 138 -11.36 8.45 4.93
CA SER A 138 -10.71 7.72 6.02
C SER A 138 -11.19 6.26 6.07
N LEU A 139 -12.51 6.02 6.01
CA LEU A 139 -13.08 4.68 6.03
C LEU A 139 -12.53 3.80 4.90
N PHE A 140 -12.55 4.29 3.66
CA PHE A 140 -12.06 3.51 2.52
C PHE A 140 -10.54 3.34 2.53
N SER A 141 -9.78 4.32 3.04
CA SER A 141 -8.35 4.18 3.26
C SER A 141 -8.05 3.07 4.28
N VAL A 142 -8.78 3.05 5.40
CA VAL A 142 -8.65 2.00 6.43
C VAL A 142 -8.99 0.63 5.86
N ILE A 143 -10.07 0.50 5.08
CA ILE A 143 -10.44 -0.77 4.42
C ILE A 143 -9.34 -1.23 3.47
N ALA A 144 -8.74 -0.32 2.69
CA ALA A 144 -7.64 -0.65 1.79
C ALA A 144 -6.42 -1.17 2.56
N PHE A 145 -5.94 -0.42 3.57
CA PHE A 145 -4.79 -0.82 4.37
C PHE A 145 -5.02 -2.14 5.12
N LEU A 146 -6.19 -2.32 5.74
CA LEU A 146 -6.53 -3.57 6.43
C LEU A 146 -6.57 -4.76 5.46
N SER A 147 -7.19 -4.60 4.29
CA SER A 147 -7.24 -5.65 3.27
C SER A 147 -5.84 -6.07 2.84
N LEU A 148 -4.93 -5.11 2.68
CA LEU A 148 -3.55 -5.35 2.31
C LEU A 148 -2.75 -6.02 3.42
N ILE A 149 -2.87 -5.57 4.68
CA ILE A 149 -2.21 -6.19 5.83
C ILE A 149 -2.65 -7.65 5.99
N ILE A 150 -3.97 -7.90 5.96
CA ILE A 150 -4.52 -9.26 6.07
C ILE A 150 -4.04 -10.13 4.90
N PHE A 151 -4.06 -9.59 3.68
CA PHE A 151 -3.52 -10.27 2.50
C PHE A 151 -2.06 -10.68 2.70
N GLN A 152 -1.20 -9.76 3.14
CA GLN A 152 0.24 -10.01 3.33
C GLN A 152 0.51 -11.07 4.40
N ILE A 153 -0.21 -11.04 5.52
CA ILE A 153 -0.08 -12.05 6.58
C ILE A 153 -0.47 -13.42 6.05
N ILE A 154 -1.67 -13.55 5.45
CA ILE A 154 -2.14 -14.83 4.92
C ILE A 154 -1.21 -15.33 3.81
N ALA A 155 -0.81 -14.48 2.86
CA ALA A 155 0.12 -14.84 1.80
C ALA A 155 1.47 -15.30 2.38
N SER A 156 1.99 -14.64 3.42
CA SER A 156 3.25 -14.99 4.07
C SER A 156 3.22 -16.36 4.74
N LEU A 157 2.08 -16.75 5.33
CA LEU A 157 1.91 -18.06 5.96
C LEU A 157 1.83 -19.19 4.93
N GLN A 158 1.21 -18.92 3.78
CA GLN A 158 0.94 -19.92 2.74
C GLN A 158 2.11 -20.10 1.75
N LEU A 159 2.93 -19.07 1.51
CA LEU A 159 4.09 -19.13 0.63
C LEU A 159 5.36 -19.51 1.39
N PRO A 160 6.00 -20.67 1.12
CA PRO A 160 7.24 -21.06 1.80
C PRO A 160 8.34 -20.01 1.72
N LYS A 161 8.49 -19.36 0.56
CA LYS A 161 9.45 -18.26 0.32
C LYS A 161 9.13 -17.00 1.12
N ALA A 162 7.86 -16.77 1.45
CA ALA A 162 7.41 -15.60 2.20
C ALA A 162 7.39 -15.83 3.72
N ARG A 163 7.48 -17.07 4.19
CA ARG A 163 7.53 -17.38 5.63
C ARG A 163 8.72 -16.73 6.33
N GLY A 164 9.88 -16.66 5.65
CA GLY A 164 11.05 -15.91 6.14
C GLY A 164 10.82 -14.40 6.24
N MET A 165 9.77 -13.87 5.60
CA MET A 165 9.37 -12.46 5.61
C MET A 165 8.12 -12.22 6.47
N LEU A 166 7.67 -13.21 7.26
CA LEU A 166 6.47 -13.07 8.10
C LEU A 166 6.60 -11.91 9.09
N PHE A 167 7.81 -11.66 9.60
CA PHE A 167 8.07 -10.52 10.49
C PHE A 167 7.74 -9.18 9.82
N LEU A 168 8.04 -9.01 8.52
CA LEU A 168 7.69 -7.80 7.76
C LEU A 168 6.19 -7.67 7.53
N ALA A 169 5.49 -8.78 7.32
CA ALA A 169 4.03 -8.78 7.18
C ALA A 169 3.31 -8.44 8.49
N LEU A 170 3.90 -8.80 9.64
CA LEU A 170 3.37 -8.46 10.96
C LEU A 170 3.79 -7.08 11.46
N LEU A 171 4.85 -6.50 10.91
CA LEU A 171 5.39 -5.20 11.31
C LEU A 171 4.32 -4.07 11.30
N PRO A 172 3.45 -3.93 10.27
CA PRO A 172 2.33 -2.99 10.32
C PRO A 172 1.43 -3.15 11.55
N VAL A 173 1.11 -4.40 11.93
CA VAL A 173 0.26 -4.68 13.09
C VAL A 173 0.94 -4.23 14.37
N PHE A 174 2.23 -4.57 14.54
CA PHE A 174 2.99 -4.13 15.70
C PHE A 174 3.09 -2.60 15.82
N ILE A 175 3.29 -1.90 14.69
CA ILE A 175 3.36 -0.44 14.67
C ILE A 175 2.00 0.18 15.07
N ILE A 176 0.89 -0.34 14.54
CA ILE A 176 -0.47 0.13 14.88
C ILE A 176 -0.79 -0.14 16.35
N VAL A 177 -0.45 -1.32 16.86
CA VAL A 177 -0.65 -1.68 18.27
C VAL A 177 0.20 -0.79 19.17
N PHE A 178 1.48 -0.57 18.82
CA PHE A 178 2.37 0.34 19.53
C PHE A 178 1.79 1.74 19.62
N GLN A 179 1.28 2.29 18.50
CA GLN A 179 0.60 3.58 18.47
C GLN A 179 -0.52 3.67 19.51
N TYR A 180 -1.35 2.64 19.62
CA TYR A 180 -2.47 2.62 20.56
C TYR A 180 -2.00 2.69 22.02
N PHE A 181 -0.85 2.11 22.34
CA PHE A 181 -0.25 2.14 23.68
C PHE A 181 0.53 3.42 23.99
N THR A 182 0.91 4.20 22.99
CA THR A 182 1.76 5.38 23.17
C THR A 182 1.02 6.68 22.88
N HIS A 183 0.96 7.58 23.86
CA HIS A 183 0.39 8.93 23.70
C HIS A 183 1.39 9.97 23.19
N ILE A 184 2.24 9.61 22.22
CA ILE A 184 3.24 10.51 21.66
C ILE A 184 2.57 11.46 20.65
N GLN A 185 2.86 12.76 20.70
CA GLN A 185 2.37 13.72 19.70
C GLN A 185 2.91 13.39 18.30
N ASN A 186 2.09 13.57 17.26
CA ASN A 186 2.41 13.26 15.85
C ASN A 186 2.74 11.79 15.53
N ILE A 187 2.53 10.87 16.48
CA ILE A 187 2.79 9.44 16.23
C ILE A 187 1.97 8.89 15.07
N ASN A 188 0.77 9.42 14.84
CA ASN A 188 -0.10 9.01 13.74
C ASN A 188 0.60 9.17 12.37
N ASN A 189 1.32 10.28 12.17
CA ASN A 189 2.04 10.52 10.92
C ASN A 189 3.21 9.55 10.76
N ILE A 190 3.99 9.35 11.83
CA ILE A 190 5.11 8.39 11.86
C ILE A 190 4.60 6.98 11.53
N VAL A 191 3.50 6.58 12.15
CA VAL A 191 2.88 5.27 11.97
C VAL A 191 2.42 5.08 10.54
N GLU A 192 1.73 6.05 9.95
CA GLU A 192 1.29 5.98 8.55
C GLU A 192 2.46 5.72 7.59
N TRP A 193 3.56 6.46 7.74
CA TRP A 193 4.77 6.25 6.93
C TRP A 193 5.39 4.87 7.14
N ASN A 194 5.56 4.43 8.39
CA ASN A 194 6.21 3.15 8.67
C ASN A 194 5.34 1.95 8.27
N VAL A 195 4.02 2.03 8.47
CA VAL A 195 3.07 1.02 7.97
C VAL A 195 3.15 0.93 6.45
N PHE A 196 3.07 2.07 5.76
CA PHE A 196 3.16 2.12 4.30
C PHE A 196 4.49 1.56 3.78
N ILE A 197 5.62 2.00 4.32
CA ILE A 197 6.95 1.52 3.91
C ILE A 197 7.08 0.02 4.15
N SER A 198 6.64 -0.48 5.31
CA SER A 198 6.70 -1.91 5.64
C SER A 198 5.94 -2.77 4.61
N ILE A 199 4.72 -2.33 4.27
CA ILE A 199 3.87 -2.98 3.27
C ILE A 199 4.55 -2.98 1.90
N VAL A 200 5.12 -1.85 1.47
CA VAL A 200 5.74 -1.71 0.15
C VAL A 200 7.05 -2.48 0.05
N VAL A 201 7.87 -2.47 1.10
CA VAL A 201 9.09 -3.26 1.18
C VAL A 201 8.77 -4.75 1.09
N TRP A 202 7.73 -5.23 1.80
CA TRP A 202 7.27 -6.61 1.66
C TRP A 202 6.89 -6.94 0.22
N ASN A 203 6.14 -6.06 -0.47
CA ASN A 203 5.77 -6.26 -1.88
C ASN A 203 6.98 -6.37 -2.80
N ILE A 204 8.00 -5.51 -2.62
CA ILE A 204 9.22 -5.56 -3.43
C ILE A 204 10.00 -6.85 -3.17
N LEU A 205 10.16 -7.23 -1.91
CA LEU A 205 10.93 -8.42 -1.52
C LEU A 205 10.24 -9.71 -1.97
N ILE A 206 8.92 -9.81 -1.83
CA ILE A 206 8.20 -10.96 -2.36
C ILE A 206 8.38 -11.02 -3.87
N GLY A 207 8.15 -9.93 -4.61
CA GLY A 207 8.34 -9.89 -6.06
C GLY A 207 9.72 -10.33 -6.52
N ARG A 208 10.78 -9.95 -5.78
CA ARG A 208 12.15 -10.45 -6.03
C ARG A 208 12.31 -11.95 -5.76
N SER A 209 11.77 -12.45 -4.65
CA SER A 209 11.82 -13.88 -4.32
C SER A 209 11.06 -14.77 -5.31
N LEU A 210 10.05 -14.22 -5.97
CA LEU A 210 9.28 -14.90 -7.02
C LEU A 210 10.04 -15.01 -8.35
N ARG A 211 11.12 -14.23 -8.54
CA ARG A 211 11.95 -14.27 -9.75
C ARG A 211 12.98 -15.41 -9.73
N GLN A 212 13.46 -15.78 -8.55
CA GLN A 212 14.45 -16.85 -8.31
C GLN A 212 13.76 -18.22 -8.30
#